data_AF-A0A349WHQ9-F1
#
_entry.id   AF-A0A349WHQ9-F1
#
_cell.length_a   1.000
_cell.length_b   1.000
_cell.length_c   1.000
_cell.angle_alpha   90.00
_cell.angle_beta   90.00
_cell.angle_gamma   90.00
#
_symmetry.space_group_name_H-M   'P 1'
#
loop_
_entity.id
_entity.type
_entity.pdbx_description
1 polymer ?
#
loop_
_entity_poly.entity_id
_entity_poly.type
_entity_poly.pdbx_seq_one_letter_code
_entity_poly.pdbx_strand_id
1 'polypeptide(L)'
;MSKSLKVFHFFLSKGYIICDYFVINLFAQKMPNIPTPYVIRRFMEKVMNRSPGKFLLACLSMGSIAPSSSLFGVHAYWSFQTDQAGGTYSNNITINTFPDSVPTFTATGSSLTNLNNYGSTFTAPDSTVWQPGKAIAWNGKNGSNGNSFQVEINATRLKDFSIRFKFRNNSTMSSGSLIQAFSSVEYNIGNGFSSVPYAALNLPNNTGWNNVWTMDLSSLSEIEATESLVLKWSLPDFESTAENTQLRIDDLEITASVIPPLSNSTVISITKTSNAQPNGYTYPVAIEVPTGISTPMPVAIVLHGRRGTGQGSINQFRNTLDNHILVAPSGYLKCWNITEEPSDLPDIEFLGELITQIKTYPNVDATKIRIVGTSNG
;
A
#
# COMPACT_ATOMS: atom_id res chain seq x y z
N MET A 1 -32.20 14.41 -10.58
CA MET A 1 -31.03 15.13 -10.03
C MET A 1 -30.92 14.83 -8.55
N SER A 2 -29.81 14.23 -8.11
CA SER A 2 -29.60 13.86 -6.71
C SER A 2 -29.41 15.09 -5.80
N LYS A 3 -29.72 14.95 -4.50
CA LYS A 3 -29.56 16.01 -3.48
C LYS A 3 -28.18 16.67 -3.50
N SER A 4 -27.13 15.93 -3.88
CA SER A 4 -25.75 16.43 -3.97
C SER A 4 -25.54 17.50 -5.04
N LEU A 5 -26.29 17.46 -6.14
CA LEU A 5 -26.16 18.43 -7.23
C LEU A 5 -26.78 19.79 -6.88
N LYS A 6 -27.78 19.82 -5.98
CA LYS A 6 -28.41 21.06 -5.49
C LYS A 6 -27.51 21.82 -4.51
N VAL A 7 -26.70 21.11 -3.72
CA VAL A 7 -25.74 21.73 -2.78
C VAL A 7 -24.61 22.40 -3.56
N PHE A 8 -24.11 21.78 -4.62
CA PHE A 8 -23.02 22.34 -5.44
C PHE A 8 -23.44 23.63 -6.18
N HIS A 9 -24.68 23.68 -6.67
CA HIS A 9 -25.22 24.88 -7.33
C HIS A 9 -25.44 26.07 -6.37
N PHE A 10 -25.60 25.80 -5.07
CA PHE A 10 -25.76 26.82 -4.02
C PHE A 10 -24.44 27.50 -3.66
N PHE A 11 -23.30 26.79 -3.71
CA PHE A 11 -21.98 27.36 -3.43
C PHE A 11 -21.45 28.23 -4.57
N LEU A 12 -21.69 27.81 -5.82
CA LEU A 12 -21.27 28.57 -7.02
C LEU A 12 -22.04 29.89 -7.19
N SER A 13 -23.31 29.96 -6.79
CA SER A 13 -24.11 31.19 -6.92
C SER A 13 -23.77 32.27 -5.88
N LYS A 14 -23.00 31.92 -4.83
CA LYS A 14 -22.59 32.85 -3.76
C LYS A 14 -21.11 33.26 -3.78
N GLY A 15 -20.35 32.86 -4.82
CA GLY A 15 -18.99 33.36 -5.03
C GLY A 15 -17.91 32.81 -4.09
N TYR A 16 -18.17 31.69 -3.40
CA TYR A 16 -17.14 31.01 -2.61
C TYR A 16 -16.25 30.16 -3.53
N ILE A 17 -14.99 30.58 -3.71
CA ILE A 17 -13.95 29.75 -4.36
C ILE A 17 -13.47 28.75 -3.30
N ILE A 18 -13.96 27.52 -3.38
CA ILE A 18 -13.44 26.40 -2.60
C ILE A 18 -12.30 25.79 -3.41
N CYS A 19 -11.07 25.83 -2.87
CA CYS A 19 -9.86 25.27 -3.48
C CYS A 19 -10.10 23.88 -4.11
N ASP A 20 -9.65 23.74 -5.36
CA ASP A 20 -9.89 22.65 -6.31
C ASP A 20 -9.45 21.23 -5.88
N TYR A 21 -8.93 21.03 -4.66
CA TYR A 21 -8.48 19.71 -4.20
C TYR A 21 -9.60 18.80 -3.69
N PHE A 22 -10.71 19.37 -3.17
CA PHE A 22 -11.75 18.57 -2.50
C PHE A 22 -12.78 18.00 -3.49
N VAL A 23 -13.04 18.70 -4.59
CA VAL A 23 -14.09 18.33 -5.57
C VAL A 23 -13.63 17.20 -6.50
N ILE A 24 -12.34 17.17 -6.86
CA ILE A 24 -11.74 16.10 -7.67
C ILE A 24 -11.75 14.77 -6.89
N ASN A 25 -11.43 14.81 -5.59
CA ASN A 25 -11.45 13.62 -4.72
C ASN A 25 -12.84 13.02 -4.57
N LEU A 26 -13.89 13.85 -4.45
CA LEU A 26 -15.26 13.36 -4.31
C LEU A 26 -15.80 12.75 -5.61
N PHE A 27 -15.30 13.20 -6.78
CA PHE A 27 -15.67 12.66 -8.08
C PHE A 27 -14.96 11.34 -8.40
N ALA A 28 -13.68 11.20 -8.05
CA ALA A 28 -12.90 9.98 -8.28
C ALA A 28 -13.41 8.78 -7.47
N GLN A 29 -13.88 8.99 -6.23
CA GLN A 29 -14.39 7.90 -5.38
C GLN A 29 -15.80 7.40 -5.74
N LYS A 30 -16.62 8.18 -6.45
CA LYS A 30 -18.06 7.87 -6.64
C LYS A 30 -18.47 7.41 -8.04
N MET A 31 -17.58 7.41 -9.03
CA MET A 31 -17.90 6.98 -10.40
C MET A 31 -16.76 6.19 -11.02
N PRO A 32 -16.65 4.87 -10.74
CA PRO A 32 -15.55 4.03 -11.24
C PRO A 32 -15.60 3.70 -12.74
N ASN A 33 -16.60 4.18 -13.50
CA ASN A 33 -16.80 3.83 -14.91
C ASN A 33 -17.08 5.07 -15.80
N ILE A 34 -16.10 5.94 -16.03
CA ILE A 34 -16.13 6.89 -17.15
C ILE A 34 -14.87 6.69 -18.02
N PRO A 35 -15.00 6.51 -19.35
CA PRO A 35 -13.85 6.32 -20.22
C PRO A 35 -13.21 7.67 -20.60
N THR A 36 -11.90 7.73 -20.40
CA THR A 36 -10.87 8.58 -21.04
C THR A 36 -10.73 10.08 -20.69
N PRO A 37 -9.47 10.61 -20.71
CA PRO A 37 -9.11 12.01 -20.43
C PRO A 37 -9.82 13.10 -21.27
N TYR A 38 -10.48 12.71 -22.36
CA TYR A 38 -11.07 13.63 -23.34
C TYR A 38 -12.31 14.36 -22.81
N VAL A 39 -13.09 13.74 -21.92
CA VAL A 39 -14.31 14.35 -21.34
C VAL A 39 -13.95 15.41 -20.28
N ILE A 40 -12.90 15.16 -19.50
CA ILE A 40 -12.37 16.10 -18.50
C ILE A 40 -11.81 17.35 -19.21
N ARG A 41 -11.10 17.17 -20.33
CA ARG A 41 -10.60 18.27 -21.17
C ARG A 41 -11.71 19.17 -21.69
N ARG A 42 -12.80 18.62 -22.24
CA ARG A 42 -13.95 19.42 -22.73
C ARG A 42 -14.72 20.13 -21.62
N PHE A 43 -14.74 19.57 -20.40
CA PHE A 43 -15.35 20.21 -19.25
C PHE A 43 -14.50 21.39 -18.76
N MET A 44 -13.19 21.22 -18.68
CA MET A 44 -12.22 22.27 -18.37
C MET A 44 -12.22 23.40 -19.42
N GLU A 45 -12.28 23.09 -20.72
CA GLU A 45 -12.36 24.08 -21.81
C GLU A 45 -13.63 24.96 -21.72
N LYS A 46 -14.76 24.41 -21.25
CA LYS A 46 -16.00 25.18 -21.01
C LYS A 46 -15.93 26.10 -19.79
N VAL A 47 -15.17 25.72 -18.77
CA VAL A 47 -14.96 26.54 -17.55
C VAL A 47 -13.96 27.66 -17.82
N MET A 48 -12.90 27.39 -18.59
CA MET A 48 -11.85 28.36 -18.93
C MET A 48 -12.35 29.53 -19.80
N ASN A 49 -13.44 29.35 -20.57
CA ASN A 49 -13.98 30.39 -21.46
C ASN A 49 -14.87 31.46 -20.81
N ARG A 50 -15.02 31.49 -19.47
CA ARG A 50 -15.93 32.42 -18.77
C ARG A 50 -15.28 33.59 -18.02
N SER A 51 -13.95 33.69 -17.94
CA SER A 51 -13.31 34.90 -17.41
C SER A 51 -11.82 35.00 -17.78
N PRO A 52 -11.46 35.67 -18.90
CA PRO A 52 -10.09 35.68 -19.41
C PRO A 52 -9.10 36.49 -18.53
N GLY A 53 -9.61 37.37 -17.66
CA GLY A 53 -8.81 38.47 -17.08
C GLY A 53 -8.21 38.27 -15.69
N LYS A 54 -8.39 37.12 -15.02
CA LYS A 54 -7.96 36.96 -13.60
C LYS A 54 -7.05 35.76 -13.30
N PHE A 55 -6.70 34.94 -14.30
CA PHE A 55 -5.81 33.80 -14.09
C PHE A 55 -4.35 34.06 -14.49
N LEU A 56 -4.08 35.10 -15.28
CA LEU A 56 -2.74 35.36 -15.84
C LEU A 56 -1.70 35.81 -14.79
N LEU A 57 -2.11 36.15 -13.57
CA LEU A 57 -1.20 36.58 -12.50
C LEU A 57 -0.80 35.46 -11.52
N ALA A 58 -1.50 34.32 -11.53
CA ALA A 58 -1.22 33.21 -10.61
C ALA A 58 -0.22 32.19 -11.16
N CYS A 59 0.02 32.18 -12.47
CA CYS A 59 0.88 31.19 -13.13
C CYS A 59 2.37 31.58 -13.20
N LEU A 60 2.75 32.82 -12.80
CA LEU A 60 4.13 33.30 -12.88
C LEU A 60 4.96 33.11 -11.59
N SER A 61 4.37 32.55 -10.52
CA SER A 61 5.08 32.27 -9.25
C SER A 61 5.21 30.79 -8.89
N MET A 62 4.77 29.88 -9.76
CA MET A 62 5.02 28.46 -9.58
C MET A 62 6.39 28.11 -10.16
N GLY A 63 7.43 28.35 -9.36
CA GLY A 63 8.71 27.67 -9.54
C GLY A 63 8.45 26.18 -9.67
N SER A 64 9.19 25.53 -10.56
CA SER A 64 9.11 24.11 -10.89
C SER A 64 9.03 23.21 -9.66
N ILE A 65 7.81 22.91 -9.22
CA ILE A 65 7.53 21.78 -8.33
C ILE A 65 7.44 20.59 -9.27
N ALA A 66 8.51 19.78 -9.30
CA ALA A 66 8.43 18.45 -9.88
C ALA A 66 7.20 17.74 -9.27
N PRO A 67 6.37 17.05 -10.06
CA PRO A 67 5.20 16.36 -9.52
C PRO A 67 5.67 15.43 -8.41
N SER A 68 5.26 15.71 -7.18
CA SER A 68 5.49 14.80 -6.07
C SER A 68 4.80 13.49 -6.41
N SER A 69 5.52 12.38 -6.26
CA SER A 69 5.04 11.00 -6.44
C SER A 69 4.00 10.58 -5.40
N SER A 70 3.17 11.50 -4.94
CA SER A 70 2.26 11.35 -3.79
C SER A 70 0.80 11.19 -4.19
N LEU A 71 0.49 11.08 -5.49
CA LEU A 71 -0.89 10.89 -5.98
C LEU A 71 -1.15 9.49 -6.54
N PHE A 72 -0.10 8.77 -6.89
CA PHE A 72 -0.08 7.36 -7.31
C PHE A 72 0.95 6.70 -6.41
N GLY A 73 0.72 5.46 -5.96
CA GLY A 73 1.63 4.78 -5.02
C GLY A 73 3.07 4.64 -5.55
N VAL A 74 3.89 3.89 -4.84
CA VAL A 74 5.16 3.40 -5.40
C VAL A 74 4.93 2.07 -6.10
N HIS A 75 5.76 1.73 -7.08
CA HIS A 75 5.56 0.62 -8.00
C HIS A 75 6.86 -0.16 -8.23
N ALA A 76 6.71 -1.47 -8.40
CA ALA A 76 7.71 -2.37 -8.95
C ALA A 76 7.07 -3.12 -10.12
N TYR A 77 7.67 -3.03 -11.30
CA TYR A 77 7.10 -3.59 -12.53
C TYR A 77 8.12 -4.39 -13.33
N TRP A 78 7.71 -5.57 -13.79
CA TRP A 78 8.44 -6.47 -14.68
C TRP A 78 7.64 -6.69 -15.96
N SER A 79 8.17 -6.20 -17.07
CA SER A 79 7.68 -6.50 -18.43
C SER A 79 8.21 -7.82 -18.99
N PHE A 80 9.09 -8.49 -18.24
CA PHE A 80 9.84 -9.67 -18.66
C PHE A 80 10.64 -9.51 -19.97
N GLN A 81 10.93 -8.28 -20.37
CA GLN A 81 11.65 -7.96 -21.59
C GLN A 81 12.49 -6.69 -21.45
N THR A 82 13.57 -6.57 -22.20
CA THR A 82 14.50 -5.43 -22.10
C THR A 82 14.03 -4.19 -22.84
N ASP A 83 13.13 -4.34 -23.80
CA ASP A 83 12.71 -3.27 -24.71
C ASP A 83 11.18 -3.23 -24.86
N GLN A 84 10.64 -2.03 -25.10
CA GLN A 84 9.20 -1.82 -25.25
C GLN A 84 8.61 -2.49 -26.50
N ALA A 85 9.44 -2.93 -27.45
CA ALA A 85 9.00 -3.60 -28.67
C ALA A 85 8.89 -5.14 -28.53
N GLY A 86 9.41 -5.70 -27.44
CA GLY A 86 9.25 -7.12 -27.11
C GLY A 86 10.35 -8.06 -27.60
N GLY A 87 11.54 -7.54 -27.90
CA GLY A 87 12.62 -8.29 -28.55
C GLY A 87 13.31 -9.33 -27.68
N THR A 88 13.80 -8.93 -26.50
CA THR A 88 14.68 -9.78 -25.67
C THR A 88 14.11 -10.01 -24.27
N TYR A 89 14.17 -11.25 -23.78
CA TYR A 89 13.67 -11.62 -22.46
C TYR A 89 14.60 -11.16 -21.34
N SER A 90 14.03 -10.77 -20.20
CA SER A 90 14.77 -10.38 -18.99
C SER A 90 13.92 -10.63 -17.74
N ASN A 91 14.52 -11.11 -16.66
CA ASN A 91 13.87 -11.14 -15.34
C ASN A 91 14.23 -9.95 -14.46
N ASN A 92 15.08 -9.04 -14.96
CA ASN A 92 15.38 -7.81 -14.24
C ASN A 92 14.12 -6.95 -14.16
N ILE A 93 13.99 -6.23 -13.05
CA ILE A 93 12.94 -5.25 -12.89
C ILE A 93 13.02 -4.18 -13.99
N THR A 94 11.87 -3.79 -14.51
CA THR A 94 11.75 -2.83 -15.60
C THR A 94 11.59 -1.41 -15.06
N ILE A 95 10.73 -1.23 -14.04
CA ILE A 95 10.52 0.06 -13.35
C ILE A 95 10.50 -0.20 -11.85
N ASN A 96 11.23 0.62 -11.10
CA ASN A 96 11.22 0.60 -9.63
C ASN A 96 11.12 2.02 -9.08
N THR A 97 10.13 2.25 -8.22
CA THR A 97 10.03 3.47 -7.41
C THR A 97 9.96 3.16 -5.90
N PHE A 98 10.23 1.92 -5.50
CA PHE A 98 10.33 1.58 -4.08
C PHE A 98 11.57 2.26 -3.45
N PRO A 99 11.45 2.76 -2.21
CA PRO A 99 12.40 3.75 -1.72
C PRO A 99 13.63 3.14 -1.02
N ASP A 100 13.59 1.86 -0.63
CA ASP A 100 14.61 1.23 0.23
C ASP A 100 15.56 0.30 -0.54
N SER A 101 15.04 -0.48 -1.48
CA SER A 101 15.84 -1.38 -2.29
C SER A 101 15.18 -1.64 -3.64
N VAL A 102 15.89 -2.36 -4.52
CA VAL A 102 15.35 -2.84 -5.79
C VAL A 102 14.75 -4.22 -5.57
N PRO A 103 13.42 -4.40 -5.73
CA PRO A 103 12.80 -5.70 -5.64
C PRO A 103 13.37 -6.70 -6.65
N THR A 104 13.39 -7.97 -6.28
CA THR A 104 13.89 -9.04 -7.15
C THR A 104 12.80 -10.04 -7.48
N PHE A 105 12.88 -10.63 -8.68
CA PHE A 105 11.97 -11.68 -9.13
C PHE A 105 12.75 -12.97 -9.33
N THR A 106 12.19 -14.09 -8.85
CA THR A 106 12.72 -15.43 -9.13
C THR A 106 11.59 -16.41 -9.44
N ALA A 107 11.91 -17.46 -10.19
CA ALA A 107 10.97 -18.52 -10.51
C ALA A 107 11.68 -19.88 -10.56
N THR A 108 10.92 -20.93 -10.31
CA THR A 108 11.37 -22.33 -10.27
C THR A 108 10.43 -23.22 -11.05
N GLY A 109 10.95 -24.34 -11.55
CA GLY A 109 10.17 -25.37 -12.24
C GLY A 109 11.07 -26.17 -13.18
N SER A 110 10.87 -27.48 -13.25
CA SER A 110 11.72 -28.32 -14.13
C SER A 110 11.58 -27.99 -15.62
N SER A 111 10.47 -27.37 -16.02
CA SER A 111 10.23 -26.87 -17.39
C SER A 111 10.03 -25.35 -17.42
N LEU A 112 10.65 -24.63 -16.49
CA LEU A 112 10.72 -23.17 -16.50
C LEU A 112 11.44 -22.69 -17.76
N THR A 113 10.85 -21.71 -18.44
CA THR A 113 11.37 -21.16 -19.69
C THR A 113 10.85 -19.74 -19.90
N ASN A 114 11.16 -19.12 -21.03
CA ASN A 114 10.49 -17.93 -21.52
C ASN A 114 9.84 -18.22 -22.86
N LEU A 115 8.71 -17.56 -23.12
CA LEU A 115 7.96 -17.72 -24.38
C LEU A 115 7.53 -16.37 -24.91
N ASN A 116 7.19 -16.33 -26.20
CA ASN A 116 6.61 -15.14 -26.78
C ASN A 116 5.22 -14.85 -26.17
N ASN A 117 4.96 -13.59 -25.83
CA ASN A 117 3.64 -13.09 -25.49
C ASN A 117 3.00 -12.42 -26.71
N TYR A 118 1.68 -12.56 -26.84
CA TYR A 118 0.89 -11.99 -27.94
C TYR A 118 -0.41 -11.35 -27.41
N GLY A 119 -0.44 -10.96 -26.14
CA GLY A 119 -1.55 -10.21 -25.56
C GLY A 119 -1.63 -8.76 -26.05
N SER A 120 -2.44 -7.96 -25.39
CA SER A 120 -2.55 -6.52 -25.63
C SER A 120 -1.35 -5.80 -25.03
N THR A 121 -1.05 -4.63 -25.58
CA THR A 121 -0.08 -3.69 -24.99
C THR A 121 -0.43 -3.34 -23.55
N PHE A 122 0.58 -3.05 -22.74
CA PHE A 122 0.40 -2.57 -21.37
C PHE A 122 0.99 -1.17 -21.20
N THR A 123 0.26 -0.31 -20.50
CA THR A 123 0.78 1.00 -20.09
C THR A 123 1.29 0.88 -18.67
N ALA A 124 2.61 0.98 -18.51
CA ALA A 124 3.27 0.86 -17.23
C ALA A 124 3.09 2.11 -16.36
N PRO A 125 3.46 2.06 -15.07
CA PRO A 125 3.22 3.17 -14.13
C PRO A 125 3.89 4.49 -14.49
N ASP A 126 5.03 4.45 -15.18
CA ASP A 126 5.73 5.62 -15.71
C ASP A 126 5.13 6.14 -17.03
N SER A 127 3.95 5.63 -17.41
CA SER A 127 3.23 5.92 -18.67
C SER A 127 3.90 5.39 -19.94
N THR A 128 4.97 4.60 -19.85
CA THR A 128 5.53 3.91 -21.02
C THR A 128 4.60 2.80 -21.52
N VAL A 129 4.62 2.53 -22.83
CA VAL A 129 3.75 1.51 -23.44
C VAL A 129 4.59 0.33 -23.90
N TRP A 130 4.38 -0.82 -23.26
CA TRP A 130 5.06 -2.07 -23.54
C TRP A 130 4.23 -2.93 -24.49
N GLN A 131 4.79 -3.23 -25.65
CA GLN A 131 4.21 -4.17 -26.60
C GLN A 131 4.38 -5.60 -26.08
N PRO A 132 3.44 -6.51 -26.39
CA PRO A 132 3.60 -7.92 -26.07
C PRO A 132 4.87 -8.47 -26.74
N GLY A 133 5.72 -9.15 -25.98
CA GLY A 133 6.98 -9.68 -26.51
C GLY A 133 7.40 -10.96 -25.85
N LYS A 134 7.83 -10.89 -24.59
CA LYS A 134 8.32 -12.01 -23.81
C LYS A 134 7.54 -12.17 -22.51
N ALA A 135 7.53 -13.39 -21.99
CA ALA A 135 6.89 -13.74 -20.73
C ALA A 135 7.69 -14.84 -20.05
N ILE A 136 7.71 -14.86 -18.72
CA ILE A 136 8.12 -16.05 -17.97
C ILE A 136 7.08 -17.15 -18.17
N ALA A 137 7.52 -18.40 -18.28
CA ALA A 137 6.65 -19.50 -18.65
C ALA A 137 7.03 -20.84 -18.03
N TRP A 138 6.04 -21.72 -17.93
CA TRP A 138 6.22 -23.15 -17.68
C TRP A 138 5.62 -23.91 -18.86
N ASN A 139 6.44 -24.66 -19.58
CA ASN A 139 5.97 -25.49 -20.70
C ASN A 139 5.61 -26.89 -20.18
N GLY A 140 4.32 -27.21 -20.18
CA GLY A 140 3.79 -28.46 -19.64
C GLY A 140 3.86 -29.66 -20.58
N LYS A 141 4.35 -29.51 -21.83
CA LYS A 141 4.40 -30.64 -22.78
C LYS A 141 5.10 -31.88 -22.19
N ASN A 142 6.24 -31.68 -21.54
CA ASN A 142 7.02 -32.76 -20.92
C ASN A 142 6.75 -32.88 -19.41
N GLY A 143 5.67 -32.28 -18.91
CA GLY A 143 5.41 -32.06 -17.50
C GLY A 143 6.31 -30.99 -16.89
N SER A 144 6.04 -30.59 -15.66
CA SER A 144 6.86 -29.63 -14.92
C SER A 144 6.62 -29.78 -13.42
N ASN A 145 7.68 -29.93 -12.63
CA ASN A 145 7.57 -30.08 -11.18
C ASN A 145 8.21 -28.90 -10.43
N GLY A 146 7.73 -28.61 -9.23
CA GLY A 146 8.30 -27.57 -8.37
C GLY A 146 8.07 -26.16 -8.92
N ASN A 147 6.90 -25.94 -9.51
CA ASN A 147 6.55 -24.73 -10.23
C ASN A 147 6.18 -23.61 -9.25
N SER A 148 6.96 -22.52 -9.24
CA SER A 148 6.62 -21.34 -8.45
C SER A 148 7.29 -20.09 -8.98
N PHE A 149 6.76 -18.92 -8.62
CA PHE A 149 7.48 -17.67 -8.74
C PHE A 149 7.32 -16.84 -7.47
N GLN A 150 8.27 -15.96 -7.21
CA GLN A 150 8.26 -15.11 -6.04
C GLN A 150 8.91 -13.76 -6.32
N VAL A 151 8.49 -12.77 -5.54
CA VAL A 151 9.10 -11.44 -5.50
C VAL A 151 9.59 -11.17 -4.08
N GLU A 152 10.82 -10.68 -3.96
CA GLU A 152 11.39 -10.20 -2.70
C GLU A 152 11.46 -8.67 -2.69
N ILE A 153 10.98 -8.08 -1.59
CA ILE A 153 10.79 -6.64 -1.40
C ILE A 153 11.34 -6.26 -0.03
N ASN A 154 12.08 -5.13 0.05
CA ASN A 154 12.22 -4.44 1.32
C ASN A 154 10.97 -3.58 1.54
N ALA A 155 10.17 -3.94 2.54
CA ALA A 155 8.89 -3.32 2.84
C ALA A 155 8.96 -2.39 4.06
N THR A 156 10.16 -2.00 4.54
CA THR A 156 10.35 -1.23 5.78
C THR A 156 9.53 0.05 5.79
N ARG A 157 9.31 0.68 4.63
CA ARG A 157 8.52 1.92 4.49
C ARG A 157 7.29 1.75 3.63
N LEU A 158 6.78 0.54 3.48
CA LEU A 158 5.70 0.22 2.57
C LEU A 158 4.51 -0.41 3.30
N LYS A 159 3.32 -0.04 2.84
CA LYS A 159 2.03 -0.56 3.30
C LYS A 159 1.03 -0.59 2.15
N ASP A 160 -0.17 -1.13 2.37
CA ASP A 160 -1.26 -1.11 1.38
C ASP A 160 -0.86 -1.72 0.02
N PHE A 161 -0.31 -2.94 0.03
CA PHE A 161 0.18 -3.60 -1.19
C PHE A 161 -0.97 -4.01 -2.12
N SER A 162 -0.76 -3.89 -3.43
CA SER A 162 -1.62 -4.49 -4.46
C SER A 162 -0.78 -5.09 -5.57
N ILE A 163 -1.27 -6.15 -6.17
CA ILE A 163 -0.54 -6.95 -7.16
C ILE A 163 -1.42 -7.15 -8.37
N ARG A 164 -0.80 -7.11 -9.55
CA ARG A 164 -1.42 -7.42 -10.82
C ARG A 164 -0.42 -8.10 -11.74
N PHE A 165 -0.85 -9.07 -12.54
CA PHE A 165 -0.10 -9.52 -13.71
C PHE A 165 -1.03 -10.00 -14.81
N LYS A 166 -0.52 -10.02 -16.04
CA LYS A 166 -1.16 -10.71 -17.15
C LYS A 166 -0.74 -12.17 -17.20
N PHE A 167 -1.63 -13.03 -17.65
CA PHE A 167 -1.29 -14.42 -17.86
C PHE A 167 -2.05 -15.06 -19.02
N ARG A 168 -1.53 -16.19 -19.48
CA ARG A 168 -2.28 -17.16 -20.28
C ARG A 168 -2.00 -18.54 -19.74
N ASN A 169 -3.06 -19.24 -19.34
CA ASN A 169 -3.00 -20.62 -18.90
C ASN A 169 -3.69 -21.51 -19.95
N ASN A 170 -2.91 -22.16 -20.81
CA ASN A 170 -3.43 -22.86 -21.98
C ASN A 170 -3.23 -24.36 -21.86
N SER A 171 -4.32 -25.07 -21.57
CA SER A 171 -4.43 -26.53 -21.54
C SER A 171 -3.46 -27.20 -20.58
N THR A 172 -2.92 -26.48 -19.59
CA THR A 172 -2.10 -27.11 -18.54
C THR A 172 -2.97 -28.05 -17.72
N MET A 173 -2.41 -29.19 -17.36
CA MET A 173 -3.13 -30.29 -16.72
C MET A 173 -2.35 -30.78 -15.49
N SER A 174 -3.09 -31.27 -14.51
CA SER A 174 -2.55 -31.97 -13.34
C SER A 174 -3.53 -33.08 -12.97
N SER A 175 -3.04 -34.32 -12.93
CA SER A 175 -3.84 -35.50 -12.56
C SER A 175 -5.12 -35.65 -13.38
N GLY A 176 -5.01 -35.51 -14.71
CA GLY A 176 -6.11 -35.65 -15.66
C GLY A 176 -7.13 -34.51 -15.67
N SER A 177 -6.88 -33.42 -14.94
CA SER A 177 -7.76 -32.26 -14.85
C SER A 177 -7.05 -30.97 -15.26
N LEU A 178 -7.79 -30.04 -15.86
CA LEU A 178 -7.25 -28.71 -16.18
C LEU A 178 -6.87 -27.98 -14.89
N ILE A 179 -5.66 -27.42 -14.86
CA ILE A 179 -5.23 -26.55 -13.76
C ILE A 179 -5.99 -25.24 -13.88
N GLN A 180 -6.82 -24.92 -12.90
CA GLN A 180 -7.61 -23.68 -12.84
C GLN A 180 -7.29 -22.81 -11.62
N ALA A 181 -6.29 -23.18 -10.83
CA ALA A 181 -5.88 -22.42 -9.65
C ALA A 181 -4.40 -22.57 -9.35
N PHE A 182 -3.82 -21.57 -8.69
CA PHE A 182 -2.58 -21.73 -7.93
C PHE A 182 -2.78 -22.72 -6.78
N SER A 183 -1.74 -23.46 -6.42
CA SER A 183 -1.73 -24.31 -5.22
C SER A 183 -1.75 -23.48 -3.96
N SER A 184 -0.99 -22.37 -3.94
CA SER A 184 -0.92 -21.45 -2.82
C SER A 184 -0.47 -20.06 -3.27
N VAL A 185 -0.87 -19.06 -2.50
CA VAL A 185 -0.20 -17.77 -2.43
C VAL A 185 0.21 -17.55 -0.98
N GLU A 186 1.50 -17.35 -0.77
CA GLU A 186 2.13 -17.32 0.53
C GLU A 186 2.99 -16.08 0.66
N TYR A 187 3.22 -15.66 1.90
CA TYR A 187 4.17 -14.61 2.24
C TYR A 187 5.18 -15.11 3.26
N ASN A 188 6.37 -14.52 3.29
CA ASN A 188 7.39 -14.78 4.30
C ASN A 188 8.06 -13.46 4.70
N ILE A 189 8.10 -13.21 6.01
CA ILE A 189 8.69 -12.02 6.64
C ILE A 189 9.89 -12.36 7.54
N GLY A 190 10.56 -13.48 7.25
CA GLY A 190 11.70 -14.01 8.02
C GLY A 190 11.38 -15.18 8.95
N ASN A 191 10.11 -15.60 9.04
CA ASN A 191 9.64 -16.67 9.95
C ASN A 191 9.11 -17.91 9.21
N GLY A 192 9.46 -18.06 7.93
CA GLY A 192 8.91 -19.10 7.06
C GLY A 192 7.67 -18.65 6.31
N PHE A 193 7.21 -19.48 5.37
CA PHE A 193 6.04 -19.17 4.55
C PHE A 193 4.74 -19.38 5.31
N SER A 194 3.86 -18.39 5.21
CA SER A 194 2.49 -18.41 5.72
C SER A 194 1.51 -18.16 4.58
N SER A 195 0.37 -18.86 4.57
CA SER A 195 -0.67 -18.65 3.56
C SER A 195 -1.30 -17.26 3.68
N VAL A 196 -1.57 -16.62 2.55
CA VAL A 196 -2.43 -15.43 2.50
C VAL A 196 -3.89 -15.88 2.69
N PRO A 197 -4.58 -15.51 3.79
CA PRO A 197 -5.87 -16.12 4.17
C PRO A 197 -7.00 -15.98 3.15
N TYR A 198 -6.95 -14.92 2.33
CA TYR A 198 -7.95 -14.58 1.32
C TYR A 198 -7.35 -14.54 -0.09
N ALA A 199 -6.28 -15.32 -0.31
CA ALA A 199 -5.59 -15.39 -1.60
C ALA A 199 -6.56 -15.64 -2.77
N ALA A 200 -6.44 -14.83 -3.81
CA ALA A 200 -7.10 -15.11 -5.08
C ALA A 200 -6.36 -16.26 -5.79
N LEU A 201 -6.84 -17.50 -5.66
CA LEU A 201 -6.16 -18.65 -6.29
C LEU A 201 -6.56 -18.86 -7.76
N ASN A 202 -7.66 -18.26 -8.22
CA ASN A 202 -8.23 -18.52 -9.54
C ASN A 202 -7.24 -18.23 -10.68
N LEU A 203 -7.04 -19.21 -11.55
CA LEU A 203 -6.16 -19.17 -12.71
C LEU A 203 -6.86 -19.82 -13.92
N PRO A 204 -7.93 -19.19 -14.47
CA PRO A 204 -8.74 -19.76 -15.55
C PRO A 204 -7.91 -20.35 -16.68
N ASN A 205 -8.17 -21.62 -16.98
CA ASN A 205 -7.52 -22.34 -18.06
C ASN A 205 -8.26 -22.08 -19.37
N ASN A 206 -7.68 -21.25 -20.23
CA ASN A 206 -8.30 -20.84 -21.48
C ASN A 206 -7.24 -20.39 -22.51
N THR A 207 -7.70 -20.13 -23.73
CA THR A 207 -6.85 -19.67 -24.83
C THR A 207 -6.64 -18.15 -24.84
N GLY A 208 -7.20 -17.43 -23.86
CA GLY A 208 -7.15 -15.98 -23.76
C GLY A 208 -5.74 -15.45 -23.50
N TRP A 209 -5.36 -14.43 -24.26
CA TRP A 209 -4.04 -13.80 -24.17
C TRP A 209 -3.94 -12.69 -23.13
N ASN A 210 -5.09 -12.24 -22.64
CA ASN A 210 -5.25 -11.02 -21.86
C ASN A 210 -5.89 -11.28 -20.50
N ASN A 211 -5.78 -12.50 -19.98
CA ASN A 211 -6.24 -12.73 -18.62
C ASN A 211 -5.40 -11.88 -17.67
N VAL A 212 -6.06 -11.29 -16.68
CA VAL A 212 -5.44 -10.48 -15.66
C VAL A 212 -5.74 -11.14 -14.32
N TRP A 213 -4.70 -11.32 -13.53
CA TRP A 213 -4.83 -11.69 -12.13
C TRP A 213 -4.53 -10.46 -11.29
N THR A 214 -5.29 -10.26 -10.22
CA THR A 214 -5.09 -9.15 -9.29
C THR A 214 -5.32 -9.62 -7.86
N MET A 215 -4.63 -8.99 -6.92
CA MET A 215 -4.88 -9.19 -5.49
C MET A 215 -4.64 -7.88 -4.74
N ASP A 216 -5.58 -7.54 -3.86
CA ASP A 216 -5.43 -6.45 -2.90
C ASP A 216 -4.97 -7.07 -1.57
N LEU A 217 -3.84 -6.59 -1.06
CA LEU A 217 -3.23 -7.01 0.20
C LEU A 217 -3.27 -5.91 1.25
N SER A 218 -4.01 -4.82 1.03
CA SER A 218 -4.11 -3.69 1.98
C SER A 218 -4.69 -4.06 3.34
N SER A 219 -5.31 -5.23 3.48
CA SER A 219 -5.78 -5.75 4.77
C SER A 219 -4.81 -6.73 5.45
N LEU A 220 -3.67 -7.06 4.83
CA LEU A 220 -2.64 -7.94 5.39
C LEU A 220 -1.57 -7.12 6.11
N SER A 221 -1.88 -6.63 7.32
CA SER A 221 -0.97 -5.78 8.09
C SER A 221 0.38 -6.41 8.41
N GLU A 222 0.46 -7.76 8.41
CA GLU A 222 1.64 -8.54 8.76
C GLU A 222 2.80 -8.38 7.78
N ILE A 223 2.54 -7.95 6.54
CA ILE A 223 3.57 -7.76 5.52
C ILE A 223 4.11 -6.32 5.47
N GLU A 224 3.49 -5.40 6.22
CA GLU A 224 3.83 -3.97 6.22
C GLU A 224 5.02 -3.67 7.14
N ALA A 225 5.82 -2.67 6.77
CA ALA A 225 6.97 -2.21 7.56
C ALA A 225 7.99 -3.32 7.92
N THR A 226 8.18 -4.29 7.02
CA THR A 226 9.11 -5.42 7.22
C THR A 226 10.37 -5.29 6.36
N GLU A 227 11.55 -5.64 6.89
CA GLU A 227 12.82 -5.48 6.15
C GLU A 227 12.97 -6.44 4.95
N SER A 228 12.32 -7.59 5.01
CA SER A 228 12.27 -8.57 3.93
C SER A 228 10.86 -9.15 3.87
N LEU A 229 10.20 -8.92 2.74
CA LEU A 229 8.92 -9.50 2.36
C LEU A 229 9.12 -10.33 1.11
N VAL A 230 8.86 -11.63 1.20
CA VAL A 230 8.78 -12.52 0.03
C VAL A 230 7.33 -12.87 -0.21
N LEU A 231 6.82 -12.55 -1.40
CA LEU A 231 5.51 -12.99 -1.88
C LEU A 231 5.72 -14.11 -2.88
N LYS A 232 5.07 -15.26 -2.67
CA LYS A 232 5.26 -16.47 -3.48
C LYS A 232 3.94 -17.03 -3.99
N TRP A 233 3.94 -17.43 -5.25
CA TRP A 233 2.86 -18.16 -5.90
C TRP A 233 3.36 -19.55 -6.28
N SER A 234 2.70 -20.58 -5.76
CA SER A 234 3.00 -21.97 -6.11
C SER A 234 1.94 -22.51 -7.04
N LEU A 235 2.37 -23.27 -8.04
CA LEU A 235 1.49 -23.93 -9.02
C LEU A 235 1.47 -25.44 -8.75
N PRO A 236 0.42 -26.14 -9.20
CA PRO A 236 0.46 -27.59 -9.26
C PRO A 236 1.60 -28.06 -10.17
N ASP A 237 2.02 -29.31 -9.97
CA ASP A 237 2.87 -29.97 -10.94
C ASP A 237 2.09 -30.19 -12.23
N PHE A 238 2.73 -29.97 -13.37
CA PHE A 238 2.12 -30.15 -14.67
C PHE A 238 2.37 -31.59 -15.11
N GLU A 239 1.31 -32.29 -15.50
CA GLU A 239 1.48 -33.58 -16.16
C GLU A 239 1.92 -33.39 -17.61
N SER A 240 2.61 -34.39 -18.16
CA SER A 240 3.03 -34.39 -19.56
C SER A 240 1.84 -34.62 -20.49
N THR A 241 1.83 -33.87 -21.59
CA THR A 241 0.76 -33.91 -22.61
C THR A 241 1.35 -34.07 -24.01
N ALA A 242 0.61 -34.68 -24.93
CA ALA A 242 1.03 -34.79 -26.33
C ALA A 242 1.16 -33.42 -27.02
N GLU A 243 0.27 -32.50 -26.67
CA GLU A 243 0.23 -31.14 -27.19
C GLU A 243 1.06 -30.17 -26.34
N ASN A 244 1.44 -29.03 -26.94
CA ASN A 244 2.08 -27.94 -26.20
C ASN A 244 1.08 -27.29 -25.24
N THR A 245 1.36 -27.40 -23.94
CA THR A 245 0.61 -26.75 -22.87
C THR A 245 1.52 -25.75 -22.17
N GLN A 246 0.96 -24.65 -21.69
CA GLN A 246 1.79 -23.60 -21.10
C GLN A 246 1.01 -22.71 -20.15
N LEU A 247 1.68 -22.32 -19.07
CA LEU A 247 1.33 -21.15 -18.31
C LEU A 247 2.38 -20.08 -18.57
N ARG A 248 1.93 -18.84 -18.78
CA ARG A 248 2.82 -17.69 -18.97
C ARG A 248 2.35 -16.54 -18.12
N ILE A 249 3.29 -15.78 -17.58
CA ILE A 249 3.04 -14.58 -16.79
C ILE A 249 3.83 -13.43 -17.41
N ASP A 250 3.18 -12.29 -17.52
CA ASP A 250 3.76 -11.07 -18.06
C ASP A 250 3.21 -9.84 -17.34
N ASP A 251 3.86 -8.69 -17.53
CA ASP A 251 3.45 -7.40 -16.99
C ASP A 251 3.13 -7.46 -15.48
N LEU A 252 4.03 -8.07 -14.69
CA LEU A 252 3.87 -8.15 -13.23
C LEU A 252 4.09 -6.77 -12.63
N GLU A 253 3.10 -6.28 -11.91
CA GLU A 253 3.10 -5.01 -11.20
C GLU A 253 2.79 -5.26 -9.73
N ILE A 254 3.57 -4.66 -8.85
CA ILE A 254 3.29 -4.55 -7.42
C ILE A 254 3.29 -3.08 -7.06
N THR A 255 2.21 -2.62 -6.43
CA THR A 255 2.07 -1.25 -5.94
C THR A 255 1.99 -1.24 -4.43
N ALA A 256 2.46 -0.16 -3.81
CA ALA A 256 2.33 0.06 -2.37
C ALA A 256 2.20 1.56 -2.07
N SER A 257 1.77 1.88 -0.86
CA SER A 257 1.83 3.23 -0.30
C SER A 257 3.07 3.39 0.56
N VAL A 258 3.70 4.56 0.51
CA VAL A 258 4.81 4.90 1.39
C VAL A 258 4.27 5.25 2.78
N ILE A 259 4.86 4.66 3.81
CA ILE A 259 4.62 5.05 5.21
C ILE A 259 5.34 6.39 5.43
N PRO A 260 4.62 7.50 5.66
CA PRO A 260 5.26 8.77 5.94
C PRO A 260 5.94 8.73 7.33
N PRO A 261 6.98 9.55 7.57
CA PRO A 261 7.51 9.75 8.91
C PRO A 261 6.42 10.14 9.91
N LEU A 262 6.55 9.66 11.15
CA LEU A 262 5.77 10.12 12.29
C LEU A 262 5.95 11.64 12.42
N SER A 263 4.84 12.35 12.61
CA SER A 263 4.77 13.81 12.63
C SER A 263 3.81 14.30 13.71
N ASN A 264 3.88 15.59 14.05
CA ASN A 264 2.94 16.22 15.00
C ASN A 264 1.49 16.16 14.53
N SER A 265 1.25 15.98 13.23
CA SER A 265 -0.07 15.84 12.62
C SER A 265 -0.52 14.39 12.44
N THR A 266 0.33 13.41 12.78
CA THR A 266 -0.03 12.00 12.64
C THR A 266 -1.17 11.67 13.60
N VAL A 267 -2.22 11.05 13.08
CA VAL A 267 -3.35 10.58 13.89
C VAL A 267 -3.18 9.08 14.12
N ILE A 268 -3.06 8.70 15.39
CA ILE A 268 -3.08 7.31 15.84
C ILE A 268 -4.47 7.05 16.46
N SER A 269 -5.20 6.08 15.91
CA SER A 269 -6.57 5.76 16.30
C SER A 269 -6.65 4.32 16.79
N ILE A 270 -6.48 4.13 18.10
CA ILE A 270 -6.64 2.82 18.74
C ILE A 270 -7.87 2.89 19.64
N THR A 271 -8.78 1.92 19.49
CA THR A 271 -10.04 1.86 20.24
C THR A 271 -10.07 0.62 21.11
N LYS A 272 -10.38 0.78 22.40
CA LYS A 272 -10.60 -0.33 23.33
C LYS A 272 -11.98 -0.27 23.94
N THR A 273 -12.50 -1.44 24.34
CA THR A 273 -13.80 -1.58 25.00
C THR A 273 -13.61 -2.04 26.44
N SER A 274 -14.58 -1.71 27.29
CA SER A 274 -14.69 -2.18 28.67
C SER A 274 -16.16 -2.14 29.12
N ASN A 275 -16.43 -2.42 30.40
CA ASN A 275 -17.80 -2.29 30.92
C ASN A 275 -18.24 -0.82 30.98
N ALA A 276 -17.32 0.11 31.30
CA ALA A 276 -17.64 1.54 31.28
C ALA A 276 -17.74 2.13 29.86
N GLN A 277 -17.08 1.52 28.87
CA GLN A 277 -17.08 1.94 27.47
C GLN A 277 -17.42 0.78 26.52
N PRO A 278 -18.67 0.28 26.55
CA PRO A 278 -19.08 -0.89 25.75
C PRO A 278 -19.09 -0.61 24.24
N ASN A 279 -19.27 0.66 23.85
CA ASN A 279 -19.22 1.10 22.45
C ASN A 279 -17.81 1.49 21.98
N GLY A 280 -16.81 1.36 22.85
CA GLY A 280 -15.42 1.67 22.56
C GLY A 280 -15.01 3.10 22.92
N TYR A 281 -13.77 3.23 23.37
CA TYR A 281 -13.07 4.49 23.60
C TYR A 281 -11.83 4.54 22.71
N THR A 282 -11.78 5.54 21.83
CA THR A 282 -10.59 5.83 21.02
C THR A 282 -9.68 6.78 21.80
N TYR A 283 -8.46 6.35 22.09
CA TYR A 283 -7.49 7.13 22.87
C TYR A 283 -7.00 8.34 22.06
N PRO A 284 -7.15 9.58 22.57
CA PRO A 284 -6.48 10.73 21.98
C PRO A 284 -4.97 10.63 22.21
N VAL A 285 -4.19 10.65 21.12
CA VAL A 285 -2.72 10.61 21.18
C VAL A 285 -2.15 11.92 20.67
N ALA A 286 -1.47 12.66 21.53
CA ALA A 286 -0.69 13.83 21.14
C ALA A 286 0.74 13.41 20.77
N ILE A 287 1.33 14.08 19.78
CA ILE A 287 2.66 13.74 19.27
C ILE A 287 3.49 15.01 19.14
N GLU A 288 4.72 14.99 19.65
CA GLU A 288 5.72 16.02 19.42
C GLU A 288 7.00 15.37 18.87
N VAL A 289 7.38 15.77 17.65
CA VAL A 289 8.59 15.36 16.97
C VAL A 289 9.60 16.50 17.05
N PRO A 290 10.77 16.29 17.68
CA PRO A 290 11.77 17.33 17.81
C PRO A 290 12.42 17.65 16.45
N THR A 291 12.77 18.91 16.23
CA THR A 291 13.44 19.36 15.00
C THR A 291 14.96 19.30 15.15
N GLY A 292 15.68 19.03 14.05
CA GLY A 292 17.15 19.08 14.03
C GLY A 292 17.84 17.85 14.64
N ILE A 293 17.08 16.80 14.95
CA ILE A 293 17.60 15.51 15.42
C ILE A 293 17.72 14.54 14.23
N SER A 294 18.81 13.77 14.18
CA SER A 294 19.00 12.74 13.15
C SER A 294 18.01 11.59 13.32
N THR A 295 17.45 11.10 12.23
CA THR A 295 16.61 9.90 12.20
C THR A 295 17.46 8.64 12.02
N PRO A 296 17.04 7.48 12.55
CA PRO A 296 15.84 7.25 13.36
C PRO A 296 15.98 7.78 14.79
N MET A 297 14.87 8.27 15.37
CA MET A 297 14.83 8.91 16.69
C MET A 297 14.31 7.96 17.76
N PRO A 298 14.85 8.00 19.00
CA PRO A 298 14.24 7.30 20.11
C PRO A 298 12.86 7.89 20.42
N VAL A 299 11.97 7.07 21.00
CA VAL A 299 10.61 7.47 21.37
C VAL A 299 10.46 7.40 22.88
N ALA A 300 9.81 8.42 23.46
CA ALA A 300 9.30 8.38 24.81
C ALA A 300 7.77 8.46 24.79
N ILE A 301 7.12 7.40 25.26
CA ILE A 301 5.70 7.40 25.55
C ILE A 301 5.51 8.03 26.93
N VAL A 302 4.86 9.20 26.99
CA VAL A 302 4.77 10.01 28.21
C VAL A 302 3.36 9.97 28.80
N LEU A 303 3.19 9.31 29.94
CA LEU A 303 1.89 9.08 30.59
C LEU A 303 1.58 10.18 31.62
N HIS A 304 0.40 10.77 31.51
CA HIS A 304 -0.03 11.85 32.40
C HIS A 304 -0.50 11.30 33.75
N GLY A 305 -0.34 12.09 34.83
CA GLY A 305 -0.98 11.79 36.11
C GLY A 305 -2.49 11.99 36.11
N ARG A 306 -3.12 11.71 37.26
CA ARG A 306 -4.58 11.81 37.44
C ARG A 306 -5.07 13.22 37.08
N ARG A 307 -6.18 13.32 36.35
CA ARG A 307 -6.77 14.58 35.82
C ARG A 307 -5.94 15.26 34.72
N GLY A 308 -4.83 14.65 34.29
CA GLY A 308 -3.97 15.15 33.22
C GLY A 308 -4.50 14.87 31.80
N THR A 309 -3.67 15.18 30.81
CA THR A 309 -3.89 14.86 29.39
C THR A 309 -2.55 14.58 28.72
N GLY A 310 -2.56 13.90 27.57
CA GLY A 310 -1.36 13.65 26.78
C GLY A 310 -0.59 14.93 26.45
N GLN A 311 -1.27 15.97 25.96
CA GLN A 311 -0.63 17.26 25.67
C GLN A 311 0.00 17.90 26.92
N GLY A 312 -0.64 17.76 28.08
CA GLY A 312 -0.07 18.21 29.35
C GLY A 312 1.23 17.48 29.71
N SER A 313 1.28 16.17 29.44
CA SER A 313 2.47 15.34 29.64
C SER A 313 3.62 15.76 28.69
N ILE A 314 3.33 16.05 27.42
CA ILE A 314 4.34 16.60 26.49
C ILE A 314 4.96 17.87 27.06
N ASN A 315 4.13 18.82 27.53
CA ASN A 315 4.62 20.07 28.08
C ASN A 315 5.53 19.87 29.31
N GLN A 316 5.29 18.82 30.08
CA GLN A 316 6.10 18.48 31.25
C GLN A 316 7.46 17.88 30.87
N PHE A 317 7.53 17.06 29.82
CA PHE A 317 8.73 16.29 29.47
C PHE A 317 9.57 16.86 28.34
N ARG A 318 9.03 17.73 27.47
CA ARG A 318 9.71 18.25 26.26
C ARG A 318 11.09 18.86 26.46
N ASN A 319 11.36 19.48 27.60
CA ASN A 319 12.67 20.07 27.88
C ASN A 319 13.67 19.05 28.45
N THR A 320 13.18 17.94 29.00
CA THR A 320 14.02 16.86 29.57
C THR A 320 14.32 15.78 28.53
N LEU A 321 13.39 15.58 27.59
CA LEU A 321 13.44 14.58 26.51
C LEU A 321 13.44 15.26 25.13
N ASP A 322 14.19 16.35 24.99
CA ASP A 322 14.28 17.20 23.80
C ASP A 322 14.86 16.51 22.55
N ASN A 323 15.41 15.31 22.74
CA ASN A 323 15.97 14.44 21.71
C ASN A 323 15.11 13.18 21.43
N HIS A 324 13.89 13.10 21.95
CA HIS A 324 12.95 12.00 21.71
C HIS A 324 11.72 12.48 20.94
N ILE A 325 11.14 11.61 20.11
CA ILE A 325 9.74 11.77 19.73
C ILE A 325 8.90 11.51 20.98
N LEU A 326 8.07 12.46 21.37
CA LEU A 326 7.12 12.30 22.47
C LEU A 326 5.78 11.82 21.93
N VAL A 327 5.32 10.68 22.42
CA VAL A 327 3.98 10.16 22.13
C VAL A 327 3.19 10.12 23.43
N ALA A 328 2.11 10.88 23.50
CA ALA A 328 1.41 11.13 24.76
C ALA A 328 -0.08 10.78 24.62
N PRO A 329 -0.46 9.55 24.95
CA PRO A 329 -1.87 9.17 25.00
C PRO A 329 -2.59 9.85 26.17
N SER A 330 -3.90 10.03 26.02
CA SER A 330 -4.79 10.47 27.09
C SER A 330 -5.68 9.32 27.54
N GLY A 331 -5.56 8.93 28.81
CA GLY A 331 -6.39 7.89 29.42
C GLY A 331 -7.85 8.32 29.55
N TYR A 332 -8.75 7.34 29.52
CA TYR A 332 -10.18 7.56 29.71
C TYR A 332 -10.45 8.19 31.09
N LEU A 333 -11.39 9.14 31.15
CA LEU A 333 -11.65 9.96 32.35
C LEU A 333 -10.40 10.65 32.93
N LYS A 334 -9.36 10.86 32.13
CA LYS A 334 -8.08 11.44 32.56
C LYS A 334 -7.41 10.62 33.68
N CYS A 335 -7.52 9.29 33.60
CA CYS A 335 -6.82 8.35 34.45
C CYS A 335 -6.45 7.07 33.69
N TRP A 336 -5.51 6.33 34.24
CA TRP A 336 -5.16 4.97 33.80
C TRP A 336 -5.80 3.96 34.74
N ASN A 337 -6.13 2.78 34.21
CA ASN A 337 -6.69 1.64 34.91
C ASN A 337 -5.60 0.95 35.74
N ILE A 338 -5.32 1.56 36.89
CA ILE A 338 -4.60 0.95 38.00
C ILE A 338 -5.59 0.67 39.15
N THR A 339 -5.10 0.16 40.27
CA THR A 339 -5.93 -0.18 41.44
C THR A 339 -6.75 1.03 41.94
N GLU A 340 -8.05 0.83 42.16
CA GLU A 340 -9.00 1.82 42.71
C GLU A 340 -9.22 3.09 41.86
N GLU A 341 -9.06 3.00 40.55
CA GLU A 341 -9.32 4.09 39.60
C GLU A 341 -10.67 3.95 38.85
N PRO A 342 -11.29 5.05 38.36
CA PRO A 342 -12.56 4.98 37.61
C PRO A 342 -12.48 4.38 36.20
N SER A 343 -11.27 4.25 35.63
CA SER A 343 -11.08 3.62 34.33
C SER A 343 -10.99 2.12 34.50
N ASP A 344 -11.75 1.37 33.70
CA ASP A 344 -11.67 -0.08 33.57
C ASP A 344 -11.19 -0.51 32.16
N LEU A 345 -10.66 0.44 31.37
CA LEU A 345 -10.14 0.14 30.04
C LEU A 345 -8.84 -0.68 30.10
N PRO A 346 -8.55 -1.53 29.10
CA PRO A 346 -7.34 -2.33 29.04
C PRO A 346 -6.13 -1.49 28.58
N ASP A 347 -5.68 -0.54 29.40
CA ASP A 347 -4.62 0.42 29.06
C ASP A 347 -3.29 -0.25 28.66
N ILE A 348 -2.94 -1.38 29.30
CA ILE A 348 -1.73 -2.15 28.95
C ILE A 348 -1.81 -2.73 27.54
N GLU A 349 -2.98 -3.23 27.15
CA GLU A 349 -3.21 -3.76 25.80
C GLU A 349 -3.16 -2.63 24.76
N PHE A 350 -3.77 -1.48 25.08
CA PHE A 350 -3.65 -0.26 24.27
C PHE A 350 -2.18 0.16 24.09
N LEU A 351 -1.38 0.20 25.16
CA LEU A 351 0.04 0.57 25.07
C LEU A 351 0.83 -0.41 24.20
N GLY A 352 0.52 -1.71 24.26
CA GLY A 352 1.13 -2.72 23.38
C GLY A 352 0.84 -2.46 21.90
N GLU A 353 -0.40 -2.13 21.55
CA GLU A 353 -0.78 -1.76 20.18
C GLU A 353 -0.16 -0.42 19.74
N LEU A 354 -0.12 0.57 20.64
CA LEU A 354 0.52 1.85 20.39
C LEU A 354 2.01 1.67 20.05
N ILE A 355 2.73 0.86 20.82
CA ILE A 355 4.14 0.54 20.55
C ILE A 355 4.28 -0.17 19.20
N THR A 356 3.42 -1.14 18.93
CA THR A 356 3.42 -1.90 17.66
C THR A 356 3.25 -0.96 16.48
N GLN A 357 2.29 -0.04 16.56
CA GLN A 357 2.04 0.95 15.51
C GLN A 357 3.18 1.98 15.40
N ILE A 358 3.75 2.46 16.51
CA ILE A 358 4.86 3.43 16.49
C ILE A 358 6.10 2.86 15.79
N LYS A 359 6.38 1.56 15.96
CA LYS A 359 7.54 0.89 15.35
C LYS A 359 7.51 0.89 13.82
N THR A 360 6.36 1.09 13.18
CA THR A 360 6.23 1.05 11.71
C THR A 360 6.68 2.34 11.03
N TYR A 361 6.85 3.44 11.78
CA TYR A 361 7.22 4.72 11.20
C TYR A 361 8.72 4.80 10.90
N PRO A 362 9.13 5.28 9.71
CA PRO A 362 10.52 5.22 9.25
C PRO A 362 11.51 6.09 10.04
N ASN A 363 11.02 7.11 10.75
CA ASN A 363 11.83 8.00 11.57
C ASN A 363 11.90 7.56 13.04
N VAL A 364 11.33 6.41 13.40
CA VAL A 364 11.35 5.84 14.75
C VAL A 364 12.46 4.80 14.87
N ASP A 365 13.25 4.89 15.94
CA ASP A 365 14.17 3.81 16.34
C ASP A 365 13.37 2.75 17.11
N ALA A 366 12.97 1.68 16.41
CA ALA A 366 12.15 0.61 16.96
C ALA A 366 12.80 -0.13 18.16
N THR A 367 14.11 0.03 18.36
CA THR A 367 14.87 -0.55 19.48
C THR A 367 14.92 0.37 20.71
N LYS A 368 14.52 1.65 20.58
CA LYS A 368 14.61 2.68 21.62
C LYS A 368 13.28 3.34 21.90
N ILE A 369 12.30 2.54 22.31
CA ILE A 369 10.99 3.03 22.80
C ILE A 369 10.95 2.84 24.31
N ARG A 370 10.73 3.94 25.05
CA ARG A 370 10.64 3.95 26.53
C ARG A 370 9.31 4.54 26.97
N ILE A 371 8.83 4.15 28.14
CA ILE A 371 7.64 4.72 28.77
C ILE A 371 8.09 5.45 30.05
N VAL A 372 7.57 6.64 30.27
CA VAL A 372 7.74 7.39 31.52
C VAL A 372 6.41 8.03 31.90
N GLY A 373 6.13 8.06 33.19
CA GLY A 373 4.86 8.56 33.71
C GLY A 373 5.04 9.38 34.97
N THR A 374 3.95 10.01 35.41
CA THR A 374 3.91 10.73 36.68
C THR A 374 2.65 10.37 37.46
N SER A 375 2.80 10.13 38.76
CA SER A 375 1.69 9.87 39.69
C SER A 375 0.86 8.64 39.32
N ASN A 376 -0.27 8.81 38.65
CA ASN A 376 -1.13 7.71 38.17
C ASN A 376 -0.62 7.08 36.88
N GLY A 377 0.15 7.83 36.09
CA GLY A 377 0.73 7.38 34.83
C GLY A 377 2.12 6.78 34.99
#